data_AF-A0A1W6AXE7-F1
#
_entry.id   AF-A0A1W6AXE7-F1
#
_cell.length_a   1.000
_cell.length_b   1.000
_cell.length_c   1.000
_cell.angle_alpha   90.00
_cell.angle_beta   90.00
_cell.angle_gamma   90.00
#
_symmetry.space_group_name_H-M   'P 1'
#
loop_
_entity.id
_entity.type
_entity.pdbx_description
1 polymer ?
#
loop_
_entity_poly.entity_id
_entity_poly.type
_entity_poly.pdbx_seq_one_letter_code
_entity_poly.pdbx_strand_id
1 'polypeptide(L)' 'LRKQLERAIILVESLSSERERWIETVAQLDISFEKLPGDCLLSTAFVTYLGTFDTKYREELLNKWRHL' A
#
# COMPACT_ATOMS: atom_id res chain seq x y z
N LEU A 1 -4.07 41.20 15.04
CA LEU A 1 -4.68 40.23 15.99
C LEU A 1 -5.65 39.27 15.28
N ARG A 2 -6.81 39.73 14.72
CA ARG A 2 -7.74 38.85 13.97
C ARG A 2 -7.09 37.95 12.91
N LYS A 3 -6.29 38.52 12.00
CA LYS A 3 -5.57 37.75 10.95
C LYS A 3 -4.57 36.72 11.49
N GLN A 4 -4.03 36.92 12.69
CA GLN A 4 -3.12 35.93 13.28
C GLN A 4 -3.91 34.77 13.89
N LEU A 5 -5.03 35.08 14.54
CA LEU A 5 -5.94 34.08 15.10
C LEU A 5 -6.55 33.19 14.01
N GLU A 6 -7.00 33.79 12.90
CA GLU A 6 -7.59 33.07 11.77
C GLU A 6 -6.60 32.09 11.13
N ARG A 7 -5.34 32.50 10.95
CA ARG A 7 -4.27 31.60 10.46
C ARG A 7 -3.95 30.47 11.44
N ALA A 8 -3.98 30.75 12.75
CA ALA A 8 -3.75 29.73 13.76
C ALA A 8 -4.87 28.68 13.77
N ILE A 9 -6.14 29.09 13.60
CA ILE A 9 -7.29 28.18 13.51
C ILE A 9 -7.15 27.26 12.28
N ILE A 10 -6.90 27.84 11.11
CA ILE A 10 -6.69 27.07 9.87
C ILE A 10 -5.54 26.08 10.02
N LEU A 11 -4.44 26.50 10.66
CA LEU A 11 -3.30 25.63 10.91
C LEU A 11 -3.69 24.44 11.80
N VAL A 12 -4.38 24.70 12.92
CA VAL A 12 -4.84 23.65 13.84
C VAL A 12 -5.79 22.67 13.15
N GLU A 13 -6.73 23.17 12.36
CA GLU A 13 -7.65 22.34 11.57
C GLU A 13 -6.89 21.47 10.55
N SER A 14 -5.93 22.06 9.81
CA SER A 14 -5.12 21.32 8.84
C SER A 14 -4.22 20.27 9.49
N LEU A 15 -3.69 20.53 10.69
CA LEU A 15 -2.89 19.56 11.43
C LEU A 15 -3.75 18.41 11.95
N SER A 16 -5.00 18.68 12.33
CA SER A 16 -5.93 17.65 12.79
C SER A 16 -6.28 16.69 11.65
N SER A 17 -6.58 17.20 10.46
CA SER A 17 -6.88 16.36 9.30
C SER A 17 -5.64 15.58 8.83
N GLU A 18 -4.45 16.20 8.86
CA GLU A 18 -3.21 15.50 8.49
C GLU A 18 -2.86 14.39 9.49
N ARG A 19 -3.14 14.60 10.78
CA ARG A 19 -2.98 13.55 11.80
C ARG A 19 -3.86 12.34 11.50
N GLU A 20 -5.13 12.55 11.14
CA GLU A 20 -6.04 11.44 10.79
C GLU A 20 -5.54 10.67 9.57
N ARG A 21 -5.08 11.39 8.52
CA ARG A 21 -4.47 10.77 7.33
C ARG A 21 -3.23 9.95 7.67
N TRP A 22 -2.37 10.43 8.56
CA TRP A 22 -1.18 9.67 8.96
C TRP A 22 -1.54 8.41 9.75
N ILE A 23 -2.54 8.48 10.61
CA ILE A 23 -3.03 7.30 11.34
C ILE A 23 -3.53 6.24 10.35
N GLU A 24 -4.33 6.64 9.35
CA GLU A 24 -4.79 5.72 8.30
C GLU A 24 -3.63 5.17 7.46
N THR A 25 -2.67 6.03 7.08
CA THR A 25 -1.51 5.63 6.29
C THR A 25 -0.65 4.62 7.03
N VAL A 26 -0.41 4.83 8.32
CA VAL A 26 0.35 3.87 9.16
C VAL A 26 -0.37 2.54 9.23
N ALA A 27 -1.68 2.53 9.45
CA ALA A 27 -2.46 1.29 9.46
C ALA A 27 -2.39 0.53 8.12
N GLN A 28 -2.43 1.24 6.99
CA GLN A 28 -2.27 0.63 5.66
C GLN A 28 -0.85 0.10 5.42
N LEU A 29 0.16 0.81 5.91
CA LEU A 29 1.56 0.38 5.83
C LEU A 29 1.80 -0.89 6.65
N ASP A 30 1.22 -1.00 7.85
CA ASP A 30 1.33 -2.19 8.67
C ASP A 30 0.74 -3.42 7.94
N ILE A 31 -0.45 -3.29 7.35
CA ILE A 31 -1.07 -4.36 6.55
C ILE A 31 -0.20 -4.72 5.34
N SER A 32 0.38 -3.72 4.68
CA SER A 32 1.25 -3.94 3.52
C SER A 32 2.56 -4.62 3.91
N PHE A 33 3.10 -4.26 5.08
CA PHE A 33 4.32 -4.84 5.62
C PHE A 33 4.14 -6.33 5.97
N GLU A 34 3.00 -6.70 6.55
CA GLU A 34 2.66 -8.11 6.80
C GLU A 34 2.59 -8.94 5.51
N LYS A 35 2.10 -8.35 4.41
CA LYS A 35 1.96 -9.01 3.10
C LYS A 35 3.25 -9.02 2.26
N LEU A 36 4.16 -8.10 2.55
CA LEU A 36 5.36 -7.84 1.75
C LEU A 36 6.19 -9.11 1.44
N PRO A 37 6.46 -10.03 2.40
CA PRO A 37 7.22 -11.24 2.08
C PRO A 37 6.53 -12.13 1.03
N GLY A 38 5.20 -12.25 1.10
CA GLY A 38 4.40 -13.02 0.13
C GLY A 38 4.42 -12.39 -1.26
N ASP A 39 4.29 -11.06 -1.31
CA ASP A 39 4.37 -10.31 -2.57
C ASP A 39 5.76 -10.40 -3.21
N CYS A 40 6.83 -10.36 -2.41
CA CYS A 40 8.20 -10.58 -2.88
C CYS A 40 8.40 -11.99 -3.42
N LEU A 41 7.89 -13.01 -2.73
CA LEU A 41 7.97 -14.41 -3.15
C LEU A 41 7.25 -14.64 -4.49
N LEU A 42 6.00 -14.19 -4.60
CA LEU A 42 5.21 -14.32 -5.83
C LEU A 42 5.85 -13.56 -6.99
N SER A 43 6.35 -12.35 -6.75
CA SER A 43 7.03 -11.54 -7.76
C SER A 43 8.31 -12.22 -8.26
N THR A 44 9.11 -12.78 -7.36
CA THR A 44 10.33 -13.50 -7.72
C THR A 44 9.99 -14.75 -8.53
N ALA A 45 9.01 -15.55 -8.08
CA ALA A 45 8.57 -16.74 -8.78
C ALA A 45 8.04 -16.43 -10.19
N PHE A 46 7.32 -15.32 -10.36
CA PHE A 46 6.86 -14.87 -11.67
C PHE A 46 8.04 -14.56 -12.60
N VAL A 47 9.02 -13.77 -12.14
CA VAL A 47 10.16 -13.37 -12.97
C VAL A 47 11.04 -14.57 -13.34
N THR A 48 11.25 -15.52 -12.42
CA THR A 48 12.15 -16.66 -12.66
C THR A 48 11.50 -17.79 -13.44
N TYR A 49 10.23 -18.11 -13.20
CA TYR A 49 9.59 -19.30 -13.77
C TYR A 49 8.59 -18.97 -14.89
N LEU A 50 7.91 -17.83 -14.86
CA LEU A 50 6.79 -17.58 -15.75
C LEU A 50 7.18 -16.94 -17.09
N GLY A 51 8.46 -16.55 -17.26
CA GLY A 51 8.94 -15.79 -18.42
C GLY A 51 8.76 -16.46 -19.79
N THR A 52 8.75 -17.80 -19.86
CA THR A 52 8.65 -18.56 -21.13
C THR A 52 7.23 -18.97 -21.51
N PHE A 53 6.27 -18.82 -20.60
CA PHE A 53 4.88 -19.27 -20.82
C PHE A 53 4.02 -18.20 -21.48
N ASP A 54 2.90 -18.59 -22.08
CA ASP A 54 1.90 -17.65 -22.58
C ASP A 54 1.12 -16.97 -21.45
N THR A 55 0.50 -15.83 -21.75
CA THR A 55 -0.22 -15.02 -20.76
C THR A 55 -1.28 -15.81 -20.00
N LYS A 56 -2.05 -16.67 -20.68
CA LYS A 56 -3.13 -17.42 -20.06
C LYS A 56 -2.59 -18.40 -19.02
N TYR A 57 -1.52 -19.12 -19.37
CA TYR A 57 -0.88 -20.03 -18.42
C TYR A 57 -0.26 -19.30 -17.22
N ARG A 58 0.33 -18.12 -17.43
CA ARG A 58 0.85 -17.29 -16.34
C ARG A 58 -0.23 -16.87 -15.35
N GLU A 59 -1.40 -16.46 -15.83
CA GLU A 59 -2.54 -16.04 -15.01
C GLU A 59 -3.11 -17.22 -14.20
N GLU A 60 -3.28 -18.38 -14.84
CA GLU A 60 -3.74 -19.60 -14.17
C GLU A 60 -2.78 -20.02 -13.03
N LEU A 61 -1.47 -19.99 -13.31
CA LEU A 61 -0.46 -20.39 -12.34
C LEU A 61 -0.30 -19.39 -11.19
N LEU A 62 -0.35 -18.08 -11.47
CA LEU A 62 -0.35 -17.02 -10.46
C LEU A 62 -1.56 -17.14 -9.53
N ASN A 63 -2.76 -17.37 -10.07
CA ASN A 63 -3.96 -17.55 -9.26
C ASN A 63 -3.83 -18.79 -8.37
N LYS A 64 -3.32 -19.91 -8.91
CA LYS A 64 -3.05 -21.10 -8.11
C LYS A 64 -2.09 -20.82 -6.95
N TRP A 65 -1.02 -20.06 -7.19
CA TRP A 65 -0.02 -19.75 -6.16
C TRP A 65 -0.51 -18.76 -5.11
N ARG A 66 -1.42 -17.85 -5.47
CA ARG A 66 -2.07 -16.94 -4.50
C ARG A 66 -3.04 -17.64 -3.55
N HIS A 67 -3.51 -18.84 -3.92
CA HIS A 67 -4.46 -19.64 -3.14
C HIS A 67 -3.83 -20.85 -2.44
N LEU A 68 -2.52 -21.04 -2.57
CA LEU A 68 -1.74 -21.98 -1.75
C LEU A 68 -1.58 -21.41 -0.33
#